data_AF-A0A5K0WVS4-F1
#
_entry.id   AF-A0A5K0WVS4-F1
#
_cell.length_a   1.000
_cell.length_b   1.000
_cell.length_c   1.000
_cell.angle_alpha   90.00
_cell.angle_beta   90.00
_cell.angle_gamma   90.00
#
_symmetry.space_group_name_H-M   'P 1'
#
loop_
_entity.id
_entity.type
_entity.pdbx_description
1 polymer ?
#
loop_
_entity_poly.entity_id
_entity_poly.type
_entity_poly.pdbx_seq_one_letter_code
_entity_poly.pdbx_strand_id
1 'polypeptide(L)'
;VKEDILSRFLLESKKNPETMNDRYLRDIILNFMFAGKDTTAGTLSWFTYLLCKHPLIQEKIAQEVKETVGSCEKGQFTQFVEKLTEGALEKLQYLHAALSETLRLYPAVPI
;
A
#
# COMPACT_ATOMS: atom_id res chain seq x y z
N VAL A 1 -15.47 2.62 15.22
CA VAL A 1 -14.15 2.05 14.87
C VAL A 1 -14.36 1.25 13.60
N LYS A 2 -13.62 1.53 12.53
CA LYS A 2 -13.74 0.78 11.26
C LYS A 2 -13.18 -0.62 11.50
N GLU A 3 -13.95 -1.67 11.26
CA GLU A 3 -13.51 -3.05 11.47
C GLU A 3 -12.45 -3.42 10.43
N ASP A 4 -11.24 -3.76 10.87
CA ASP A 4 -10.23 -4.31 9.97
C ASP A 4 -10.55 -5.77 9.58
N ILE A 5 -9.81 -6.28 8.58
CA ILE A 5 -10.03 -7.62 8.03
C ILE A 5 -9.93 -8.69 9.14
N LEU A 6 -8.97 -8.56 10.06
CA LEU A 6 -8.79 -9.50 11.16
C LEU A 6 -9.99 -9.49 12.12
N SER A 7 -10.47 -8.31 12.49
CA SER A 7 -11.64 -8.11 13.32
C SER A 7 -12.88 -8.76 12.69
N ARG A 8 -13.06 -8.61 11.38
CA ARG A 8 -14.16 -9.24 10.64
C ARG A 8 -14.08 -10.77 10.65
N PHE A 9 -12.88 -11.34 10.46
CA PHE A 9 -12.68 -12.78 10.53
C PHE A 9 -12.92 -13.34 11.94
N LEU A 10 -12.49 -12.63 12.99
CA LEU A 10 -12.75 -13.01 14.38
C LEU A 10 -14.24 -12.95 14.75
N LEU A 11 -14.95 -11.94 14.24
CA LEU A 11 -16.41 -11.86 14.41
C LEU A 11 -17.13 -13.01 13.69
N GLU A 12 -16.67 -13.39 12.51
CA GLU A 12 -17.27 -14.48 11.74
C GLU A 12 -17.00 -15.86 12.38
N SER A 13 -15.80 -16.06 12.92
CA SER A 13 -15.45 -17.25 13.70
C SER A 13 -16.36 -17.47 14.91
N LYS A 14 -16.75 -16.39 15.60
CA LYS A 14 -17.74 -16.47 16.69
C LYS A 14 -19.13 -16.87 16.24
N LYS A 15 -19.52 -16.55 15.00
CA LYS A 15 -20.83 -16.92 14.43
C LYS A 15 -20.85 -18.36 13.94
N ASN A 16 -19.73 -18.82 13.35
CA ASN A 16 -19.64 -20.11 12.68
C ASN A 16 -18.39 -20.90 13.14
N PRO A 17 -18.31 -21.34 14.40
CA PRO A 17 -17.09 -21.92 14.98
C PRO A 17 -16.66 -23.25 14.33
N GLU A 18 -17.60 -24.01 13.77
CA GLU A 18 -17.34 -25.29 13.10
C GLU A 18 -16.57 -25.10 11.77
N THR A 19 -16.90 -24.04 11.02
CA THR A 19 -16.31 -23.78 9.68
C THR A 19 -15.17 -22.77 9.73
N MET A 20 -15.19 -21.82 10.67
CA MET A 20 -14.19 -20.77 10.88
C MET A 20 -13.42 -21.00 12.18
N ASN A 21 -12.87 -22.20 12.34
CA ASN A 21 -12.04 -22.56 13.49
C ASN A 21 -10.66 -21.87 13.46
N ASP A 22 -9.93 -21.93 14.57
CA ASP A 22 -8.62 -21.29 14.73
C ASP A 22 -7.58 -21.71 13.67
N ARG A 23 -7.65 -22.96 13.20
CA ARG A 23 -6.76 -23.44 12.13
C ARG A 23 -7.05 -22.71 10.84
N TYR A 24 -8.32 -22.65 10.42
CA TYR A 24 -8.73 -21.94 9.23
C TYR A 24 -8.38 -20.44 9.31
N LEU A 25 -8.67 -19.81 10.45
CA LEU A 25 -8.35 -18.39 10.69
C LEU A 25 -6.85 -18.12 10.55
N ARG A 26 -6.01 -18.94 11.18
CA ARG A 26 -4.55 -18.80 11.07
C ARG A 26 -4.11 -18.95 9.61
N ASP A 27 -4.60 -19.97 8.92
CA ASP A 27 -4.18 -20.27 7.56
C ASP A 27 -4.59 -19.14 6.59
N ILE A 28 -5.79 -18.57 6.72
CA ILE A 28 -6.22 -17.45 5.89
C ILE A 28 -5.43 -16.16 6.19
N ILE A 29 -5.17 -15.85 7.47
CA ILE A 29 -4.38 -14.67 7.87
C ILE A 29 -2.96 -14.78 7.30
N LEU A 30 -2.33 -15.95 7.43
CA LEU A 30 -1.00 -16.19 6.89
C LEU A 30 -0.98 -16.04 5.37
N ASN A 31 -1.97 -16.58 4.66
CA ASN A 31 -2.08 -16.42 3.21
C ASN A 31 -2.17 -14.94 2.80
N PHE A 32 -2.98 -14.12 3.47
CA PHE A 32 -3.05 -12.69 3.21
C PHE A 32 -1.73 -11.96 3.51
N MET A 33 -1.06 -12.32 4.62
CA MET A 33 0.24 -11.76 4.95
C MET A 33 1.30 -12.09 3.89
N PHE A 34 1.37 -13.33 3.42
CA PHE A 34 2.30 -13.73 2.36
C PHE A 34 1.99 -13.02 1.05
N ALA A 35 0.72 -12.99 0.65
CA ALA A 35 0.27 -12.34 -0.58
C ALA A 35 0.61 -10.85 -0.58
N GLY A 36 0.46 -10.15 0.54
CA GLY A 36 0.76 -8.72 0.64
C GLY A 36 2.23 -8.39 0.81
N LYS A 37 2.98 -9.17 1.63
CA LYS A 37 4.34 -8.78 2.04
C LYS A 37 5.33 -8.81 0.87
N ASP A 38 5.42 -9.94 0.15
CA ASP A 38 6.51 -10.16 -0.79
C ASP A 38 6.24 -9.41 -2.10
N THR A 39 4.98 -9.38 -2.53
CA THR A 39 4.56 -8.66 -3.74
C THR A 39 4.73 -7.16 -3.60
N THR A 40 4.31 -6.59 -2.45
CA THR A 40 4.43 -5.14 -2.20
C THR A 40 5.89 -4.75 -1.99
N ALA A 41 6.65 -5.53 -1.20
CA ALA A 41 8.08 -5.25 -0.98
C ALA A 41 8.89 -5.30 -2.28
N GLY A 42 8.63 -6.30 -3.14
CA GLY A 42 9.26 -6.41 -4.46
C GLY A 42 8.92 -5.22 -5.35
N THR A 43 7.64 -4.86 -5.44
CA THR A 43 7.17 -3.72 -6.25
C THR A 43 7.81 -2.41 -5.79
N LEU A 44 7.81 -2.14 -4.48
CA LEU A 44 8.39 -0.91 -3.92
C LEU A 44 9.91 -0.85 -4.12
N SER A 45 10.60 -1.98 -4.03
CA SER A 45 12.05 -2.04 -4.29
C SER A 45 12.37 -1.64 -5.72
N TRP A 46 11.65 -2.19 -6.71
CA TRP A 46 11.79 -1.81 -8.12
C TRP A 46 11.40 -0.36 -8.38
N PHE A 47 10.30 0.09 -7.78
CA PHE A 47 9.84 1.48 -7.89
C PHE A 47 10.92 2.44 -7.39
N THR A 48 11.46 2.23 -6.19
CA THR A 48 12.55 3.05 -5.64
C THR A 48 13.79 3.01 -6.53
N TYR A 49 14.17 1.83 -7.03
CA TYR A 49 15.30 1.71 -7.95
C TYR A 49 15.10 2.52 -9.24
N LEU A 50 13.90 2.47 -9.84
CA LEU A 50 13.56 3.25 -11.03
C LEU A 50 13.59 4.75 -10.75
N LEU A 51 13.10 5.21 -9.60
CA LEU A 51 13.20 6.63 -9.23
C LEU A 51 14.66 7.10 -9.14
N CYS A 52 15.55 6.29 -8.55
CA CYS A 52 16.98 6.60 -8.50
C CYS A 52 17.62 6.67 -9.91
N LYS A 53 17.11 5.89 -10.87
CA LYS A 53 17.57 5.92 -12.27
C LYS A 53 16.96 7.03 -13.11
N HIS A 54 15.83 7.59 -12.69
CA HIS A 54 15.08 8.62 -13.41
C HIS A 54 14.80 9.85 -12.52
N PRO A 55 15.81 10.69 -12.21
CA PRO A 55 15.65 11.82 -11.30
C PRO A 55 14.55 12.81 -11.70
N LEU A 56 14.33 13.03 -13.00
CA LEU A 56 13.26 13.90 -13.50
C LEU A 56 11.86 13.36 -13.16
N ILE A 57 11.69 12.02 -13.15
CA ILE A 57 10.41 11.39 -12.76
C ILE A 57 10.24 11.50 -11.25
N GLN A 58 11.31 11.24 -10.49
CA GLN A 58 11.32 11.41 -9.04
C GLN A 58 10.91 12.83 -8.63
N GLU A 59 11.48 13.86 -9.28
CA GLU A 59 11.16 15.26 -9.00
C GLU A 59 9.70 15.60 -9.33
N LYS A 60 9.17 15.12 -10.46
CA LYS A 60 7.75 15.28 -10.81
C LYS A 60 6.81 14.65 -9.78
N ILE A 61 7.11 13.43 -9.31
CA ILE A 61 6.31 12.77 -8.27
C ILE A 61 6.38 13.55 -6.96
N ALA A 62 7.57 14.00 -6.56
CA ALA A 62 7.73 14.79 -5.34
C ALA A 62 6.96 16.12 -5.42
N GLN A 63 6.96 16.76 -6.59
CA GLN A 63 6.17 17.96 -6.84
C GLN A 63 4.67 17.69 -6.75
N GLU A 64 4.16 16.63 -7.40
CA GLU A 64 2.75 16.24 -7.34
C GLU A 64 2.28 16.00 -5.90
N VAL A 65 3.08 15.27 -5.10
CA VAL A 65 2.79 15.01 -3.69
C VAL A 65 2.77 16.31 -2.89
N LYS A 66 3.74 17.22 -3.13
CA LYS A 66 3.81 18.51 -2.44
C LYS A 66 2.65 19.43 -2.77
N GLU A 67 2.20 19.46 -4.02
CA GLU A 67 1.05 20.26 -4.46
C GLU A 67 -0.27 19.71 -3.90
N THR A 68 -0.38 18.39 -3.76
CA THR A 68 -1.60 17.73 -3.30
C THR A 68 -1.74 17.69 -1.78
N VAL A 69 -0.67 17.34 -1.09
CA VAL A 69 -0.66 17.04 0.36
C VAL A 69 0.02 18.15 1.17
N GLY A 70 0.74 19.06 0.50
CA GLY A 70 1.59 20.06 1.14
C GLY A 70 3.00 19.53 1.44
N SER A 71 3.86 20.41 1.94
CA SER A 71 5.23 20.03 2.34
C SER A 71 5.22 19.35 3.71
N CYS A 72 6.01 18.28 3.87
CA CYS A 72 6.31 17.71 5.17
C CYS A 72 7.54 18.41 5.76
N GLU A 73 7.34 19.30 6.72
CA GLU A 73 8.43 19.91 7.48
C GLU A 73 8.97 18.94 8.55
N LYS A 74 10.22 19.16 8.99
CA LYS A 74 10.82 18.35 10.07
C LYS A 74 9.95 18.45 11.33
N GLY A 75 9.52 17.29 11.84
CA GLY A 75 8.68 17.20 13.04
C GLY A 75 7.17 17.21 12.79
N GLN A 76 6.71 17.39 11.55
CA GLN A 76 5.27 17.41 11.18
C GLN A 76 4.82 16.12 10.47
N PHE A 77 5.51 14.99 10.68
CA PHE A 77 5.18 13.73 10.01
C PHE A 77 3.74 13.28 10.26
N THR A 78 3.26 13.37 11.50
CA THR A 78 1.87 13.04 11.85
C THR A 78 0.85 13.89 11.08
N GLN A 79 1.08 15.21 11.01
CA GLN A 79 0.21 16.12 10.24
C GLN A 79 0.27 15.82 8.73
N PHE A 80 1.41 15.39 8.20
CA PHE A 80 1.52 14.96 6.81
C PHE A 80 0.68 13.70 6.57
N VAL A 81 0.76 12.70 7.46
CA VAL A 81 -0.03 11.46 7.36
C VAL A 81 -1.53 11.76 7.44
N GLU A 82 -1.96 12.68 8.30
CA GLU A 82 -3.36 13.10 8.41
C GLU A 82 -3.90 13.74 7.11
N LYS A 83 -3.03 14.36 6.30
CA LYS A 83 -3.39 14.95 5.01
C LYS A 83 -3.48 13.92 3.87
N LEU A 84 -2.96 12.71 4.05
CA LEU A 84 -3.08 11.59 3.09
C LEU A 84 -4.49 10.97 3.13
N THR A 85 -5.49 11.80 2.87
CA THR A 85 -6.89 11.39 2.75
C THR A 85 -7.16 10.70 1.42
N GLU A 86 -8.27 9.95 1.31
CA GLU A 86 -8.68 9.27 0.07
C GLU A 86 -8.75 10.24 -1.12
N GLY A 87 -9.39 11.41 -0.93
CA GLY A 87 -9.46 12.45 -1.96
C GLY A 87 -8.11 13.13 -2.28
N ALA A 88 -7.11 13.03 -1.40
CA ALA A 88 -5.74 13.44 -1.73
C ALA A 88 -5.05 12.37 -2.57
N LEU A 89 -5.20 11.08 -2.22
CA LEU A 89 -4.61 9.97 -2.97
C LEU A 89 -5.16 9.89 -4.41
N GLU A 90 -6.45 10.18 -4.62
CA GLU A 90 -7.05 10.24 -5.96
C GLU A 90 -6.41 11.27 -6.90
N LYS A 91 -5.78 12.31 -6.34
CA LYS A 91 -5.09 13.37 -7.11
C LYS A 91 -3.66 13.01 -7.47
N LEU A 92 -3.08 11.95 -6.90
CA LEU A 92 -1.70 11.51 -7.15
C LEU A 92 -1.60 10.63 -8.42
N GLN A 93 -2.06 11.17 -9.54
CA GLN A 93 -2.22 10.42 -10.79
C GLN A 93 -0.88 10.03 -11.42
N TYR A 94 0.12 10.90 -11.33
CA TYR A 94 1.46 10.66 -11.87
C TYR A 94 2.22 9.63 -11.04
N LEU A 95 2.12 9.68 -9.71
CA LEU A 95 2.60 8.62 -8.82
C LEU A 95 1.95 7.28 -9.16
N HIS A 96 0.62 7.25 -9.32
CA HIS A 96 -0.09 6.03 -9.69
C HIS A 96 0.35 5.49 -11.06
N ALA A 97 0.56 6.36 -12.04
CA ALA A 97 1.09 5.98 -13.35
C ALA A 97 2.51 5.40 -13.26
N ALA A 98 3.38 5.99 -12.44
CA ALA A 98 4.75 5.48 -12.25
C ALA A 98 4.79 4.12 -11.53
N LEU A 99 3.91 3.90 -10.55
CA LEU A 99 3.71 2.59 -9.92
C LEU A 99 3.18 1.56 -10.92
N SER A 100 2.21 1.96 -11.75
CA SER A 100 1.65 1.11 -12.81
C SER A 100 2.71 0.71 -13.84
N GLU A 101 3.57 1.64 -14.24
CA GLU A 101 4.68 1.39 -15.16
C GLU A 101 5.75 0.48 -14.52
N THR A 102 5.99 0.64 -13.22
CA THR A 102 6.86 -0.27 -12.47
C THR A 102 6.33 -1.70 -12.53
N LEU A 103 5.03 -1.90 -12.31
CA LEU A 103 4.40 -3.22 -12.39
C LEU A 103 4.38 -3.77 -13.82
N ARG A 104 4.28 -2.92 -14.84
CA ARG A 104 4.38 -3.32 -16.25
C ARG A 104 5.76 -3.87 -16.61
N LEU A 105 6.82 -3.25 -16.08
CA LEU A 105 8.22 -3.63 -16.33
C LEU A 105 8.71 -4.76 -15.41
N TYR A 106 8.30 -4.71 -14.14
CA TYR A 106 8.72 -5.61 -13.07
C TYR A 106 7.49 -6.10 -12.30
N PRO A 107 6.72 -7.05 -12.87
CA PRO A 107 5.53 -7.57 -12.22
C PRO A 107 5.88 -8.26 -10.90
N ALA A 108 5.08 -8.03 -9.87
CA ALA A 108 5.29 -8.63 -8.54
C ALA A 108 5.23 -10.17 -8.55
N VAL A 109 4.47 -10.73 -9.49
CA VAL A 109 4.39 -12.16 -9.76
C VAL A 109 4.60 -12.37 -11.27
N PRO A 110 5.83 -12.65 -11.73
CA PRO A 110 6.07 -12.95 -13.13
C PRO A 110 5.46 -14.32 -13.48
N ILE A 111 4.77 -14.37 -14.63
CA ILE A 111 4.23 -15.60 -15.24
C ILE A 111 5.06 -16.01 -16.45
#